data_AF-A0AA97PYY4-F1
#
_entry.id   AF-A0AA97PYY4-F1
#
_cell.length_a   1.000
_cell.length_b   1.000
_cell.length_c   1.000
_cell.angle_alpha   90.00
_cell.angle_beta   90.00
_cell.angle_gamma   90.00
#
_symmetry.space_group_name_H-M   'P 1'
#
loop_
_entity.id
_entity.type
_entity.pdbx_description
1 polymer ?
#
loop_
_entity_poly.entity_id
_entity_poly.type
_entity_poly.pdbx_seq_one_letter_code
_entity_poly.pdbx_strand_id
1 'polypeptide(L)'
;MTAHQKQSPEEEYNALKQEFKHYQNLHCNQLILSGELNKKKQLLLAELNSMRTANDVKQVEIQSLQMKIKSTKASITQKEKNISDKKQKIQQYKGTVDRWTTLGKNLQSARNECDKLVLTYRSFIAPEEMDLSQSSPLDDDDDAAAADQALSDEQADMSGTSRDTAGTSLAEKSSDSVDTTGEKGQDPGHSDPIHNMIKQYMPKVIPQGETWPAFWLAFIRYYHHTNHGREINADFAVECLQSGKKHNIFPDESSANLPGEIQNRLIELDRTKKAVISRFMKRFSVDH
;
A
#
# COMPACT_ATOMS: atom_id res chain seq x y z
N MET A 1 -60.94 -83.34 -40.08
CA MET A 1 -61.62 -83.18 -38.78
C MET A 1 -60.57 -83.31 -37.69
N THR A 2 -59.95 -82.21 -37.28
CA THR A 2 -59.00 -82.17 -36.18
C THR A 2 -59.78 -82.00 -34.88
N ALA A 3 -59.83 -83.06 -34.08
CA ALA A 3 -60.48 -83.05 -32.77
C ALA A 3 -59.66 -82.15 -31.83
N HIS A 4 -60.22 -81.00 -31.44
CA HIS A 4 -59.70 -80.22 -30.33
C HIS A 4 -59.95 -81.01 -29.04
N GLN A 5 -58.89 -81.61 -28.53
CA GLN A 5 -58.82 -82.25 -27.23
C GLN A 5 -59.11 -81.16 -26.18
N LYS A 6 -60.27 -81.21 -25.51
CA LYS A 6 -60.57 -80.33 -24.38
C LYS A 6 -59.63 -80.71 -23.24
N GLN A 7 -58.78 -79.77 -22.82
CA GLN A 7 -57.96 -79.93 -21.63
C GLN A 7 -58.84 -80.22 -20.42
N SER A 8 -58.33 -81.04 -19.49
CA SER A 8 -59.01 -81.28 -18.22
C SER A 8 -59.13 -79.95 -17.47
N PRO A 9 -60.25 -79.66 -16.78
CA PRO A 9 -60.38 -78.47 -15.93
C PRO A 9 -59.23 -78.29 -14.93
N GLU A 10 -58.61 -79.39 -14.52
CA GLU A 10 -57.46 -79.42 -13.61
C GLU A 10 -56.14 -78.99 -14.29
N GLU A 11 -55.99 -79.26 -15.58
CA GLU A 11 -54.86 -78.78 -16.39
C GLU A 11 -54.98 -77.27 -16.66
N GLU A 12 -56.18 -76.79 -16.98
CA GLU A 12 -56.46 -75.35 -17.14
C GLU A 12 -56.20 -74.58 -15.84
N TYR A 13 -56.66 -75.11 -14.69
CA TYR A 13 -56.40 -74.49 -13.39
C TYR A 13 -54.91 -74.41 -13.06
N ASN A 14 -54.15 -75.48 -13.34
CA ASN A 14 -52.71 -75.49 -13.12
C ASN A 14 -51.96 -74.54 -14.07
N ALA A 15 -52.40 -74.42 -15.33
CA ALA A 15 -51.86 -73.45 -16.27
C ALA A 15 -52.10 -72.00 -15.81
N LEU A 16 -53.33 -71.67 -15.40
CA LEU A 16 -53.68 -70.37 -14.83
C LEU A 16 -52.86 -70.03 -13.57
N LYS A 17 -52.63 -71.02 -12.71
CA LYS A 17 -51.80 -70.86 -11.51
C LYS A 17 -50.35 -70.56 -11.86
N GLN A 18 -49.81 -71.19 -12.91
CA GLN A 18 -48.46 -70.90 -13.40
C GLN A 18 -48.36 -69.51 -14.03
N GLU A 19 -49.35 -69.11 -14.84
CA GLU A 19 -49.42 -67.76 -15.42
C GLU A 19 -49.50 -66.69 -14.34
N PHE A 20 -50.36 -66.88 -13.33
CA PHE A 20 -50.48 -65.94 -12.21
C PHE A 20 -49.14 -65.78 -11.47
N LYS A 21 -48.43 -66.88 -11.21
CA LYS A 21 -47.10 -66.84 -10.59
C LYS A 21 -46.08 -66.12 -11.50
N HIS A 22 -46.16 -66.30 -12.81
CA HIS A 22 -45.33 -65.60 -13.78
C HIS A 22 -45.59 -64.08 -13.72
N TYR A 23 -46.85 -63.64 -13.74
CA TYR A 23 -47.20 -62.22 -13.64
C TYR A 23 -46.78 -61.60 -12.31
N GLN A 24 -46.93 -62.32 -11.19
CA GLN A 24 -46.43 -61.86 -9.89
C GLN A 24 -44.91 -61.63 -9.91
N ASN A 25 -44.15 -62.58 -10.46
CA ASN A 25 -42.71 -62.43 -10.60
C ASN A 25 -42.34 -61.25 -11.52
N LEU A 26 -43.06 -61.08 -12.63
CA LEU A 26 -42.84 -59.97 -13.56
C LEU A 26 -43.07 -58.62 -12.86
N HIS A 27 -44.16 -58.50 -12.10
CA HIS A 27 -44.49 -57.29 -11.33
C HIS A 27 -43.44 -56.99 -10.26
N CYS A 28 -43.00 -57.99 -9.50
CA CYS A 28 -41.93 -57.86 -8.51
C CYS A 28 -40.63 -57.36 -9.16
N ASN A 29 -40.23 -57.95 -10.29
CA ASN A 29 -39.04 -57.52 -11.02
C ASN A 29 -39.15 -56.07 -11.51
N GLN A 30 -40.33 -55.66 -11.98
CA GLN A 30 -40.59 -54.30 -12.43
C GLN A 30 -40.48 -53.28 -11.27
N LEU A 31 -40.99 -53.64 -10.09
CA LEU A 31 -40.84 -52.83 -8.88
C LEU A 31 -39.38 -52.69 -8.46
N ILE A 32 -38.61 -53.79 -8.45
CA ILE A 32 -37.18 -53.79 -8.11
C ILE A 32 -36.41 -52.86 -9.06
N LEU A 33 -36.58 -53.04 -10.38
CA LEU A 33 -35.93 -52.21 -11.39
C LEU A 33 -36.31 -50.72 -11.26
N SER A 34 -37.58 -50.42 -10.98
CA SER A 34 -38.01 -49.04 -10.75
C SER A 34 -37.35 -48.42 -9.52
N GLY A 35 -37.18 -49.21 -8.46
CA GLY A 35 -36.51 -48.80 -7.22
C GLY A 35 -35.02 -48.52 -7.45
N GLU A 36 -34.33 -49.41 -8.18
CA GLU A 36 -32.93 -49.24 -8.55
C GLU A 36 -32.72 -48.01 -9.45
N LEU A 37 -33.60 -47.81 -10.44
CA LEU A 37 -33.55 -46.65 -11.32
C LEU A 37 -33.75 -45.34 -10.54
N ASN A 38 -34.68 -45.31 -9.58
CA ASN A 38 -34.89 -44.15 -8.71
C ASN A 38 -33.68 -43.85 -7.84
N LYS A 39 -33.05 -44.88 -7.26
CA LYS A 39 -31.79 -44.70 -6.49
C LYS A 39 -30.69 -44.10 -7.37
N LYS A 40 -30.52 -44.63 -8.59
CA LYS A 40 -29.52 -44.11 -9.54
C LYS A 40 -29.80 -42.66 -9.93
N LYS A 41 -31.07 -42.31 -10.16
CA LYS A 41 -31.50 -40.93 -10.43
C LYS A 41 -31.16 -39.99 -9.28
N GLN A 42 -31.41 -40.41 -8.03
CA GLN A 42 -31.08 -39.60 -6.85
C GLN A 42 -29.57 -39.38 -6.71
N LEU A 43 -28.76 -40.41 -6.93
CA LEU A 43 -27.29 -40.29 -6.91
C LEU A 43 -26.78 -39.32 -7.97
N LEU A 44 -27.27 -39.44 -9.21
CA LEU A 44 -26.88 -38.54 -10.30
C LEU A 44 -27.28 -37.08 -10.03
N LEU A 45 -28.45 -36.85 -9.43
CA LEU A 45 -28.87 -35.50 -9.03
C LEU A 45 -27.97 -34.92 -7.92
N ALA A 46 -27.58 -35.74 -6.94
CA ALA A 46 -26.66 -35.33 -5.89
C ALA A 46 -25.28 -34.97 -6.45
N GLU A 47 -24.75 -35.79 -7.37
CA GLU A 47 -23.46 -35.54 -8.03
C GLU A 47 -23.51 -34.27 -8.89
N LEU A 48 -24.60 -34.07 -9.66
CA LEU A 48 -24.79 -32.87 -10.46
C LEU A 48 -24.86 -31.60 -9.59
N ASN A 49 -25.55 -31.65 -8.45
CA ASN A 49 -25.60 -30.53 -7.50
C ASN A 49 -24.24 -30.26 -6.85
N SER A 50 -23.47 -31.30 -6.53
CA SER A 50 -22.11 -31.17 -6.00
C SER A 50 -21.19 -30.50 -7.03
N MET A 51 -21.22 -30.96 -8.28
CA MET A 51 -20.44 -30.35 -9.36
C MET A 51 -20.84 -28.91 -9.63
N ARG A 52 -22.14 -28.59 -9.59
CA ARG A 52 -22.64 -27.22 -9.74
C ARG A 52 -22.10 -26.32 -8.65
N THR A 53 -22.17 -26.77 -7.39
CA THR A 53 -21.64 -26.01 -6.24
C THR A 53 -20.14 -25.78 -6.38
N ALA A 54 -19.38 -26.80 -6.77
CA ALA A 54 -17.94 -26.66 -7.02
C ALA A 54 -17.63 -25.68 -8.15
N ASN A 55 -18.46 -25.65 -9.19
CA ASN A 55 -18.32 -24.71 -10.31
C ASN A 55 -18.62 -23.27 -9.87
N ASP A 56 -19.67 -23.06 -9.07
CA ASP A 56 -20.03 -21.75 -8.53
C ASP A 56 -18.89 -21.18 -7.65
N VAL A 57 -18.25 -22.02 -6.83
CA VAL A 57 -17.06 -21.63 -6.04
C VAL A 57 -15.90 -21.21 -6.94
N LYS A 58 -15.59 -21.99 -7.98
CA LYS A 58 -14.54 -21.64 -8.95
C LYS A 58 -14.85 -20.34 -9.68
N GLN A 59 -16.12 -20.09 -10.01
CA GLN A 59 -16.54 -18.85 -10.67
C GLN A 59 -16.29 -17.62 -9.79
N VAL A 60 -16.58 -17.72 -8.48
CA VAL A 60 -16.27 -16.66 -7.50
C VAL A 60 -14.76 -16.43 -7.40
N GLU A 61 -13.96 -17.51 -7.37
CA GLU A 61 -12.49 -17.41 -7.34
C GLU A 61 -11.93 -16.72 -8.59
N ILE A 62 -12.44 -17.08 -9.78
CA ILE A 62 -12.05 -16.43 -11.05
C ILE A 62 -12.37 -14.94 -11.01
N GLN A 63 -13.56 -14.55 -10.55
CA GLN A 63 -13.94 -13.14 -10.42
C GLN A 63 -13.02 -12.39 -9.45
N SER A 64 -12.67 -13.00 -8.32
CA SER A 64 -11.71 -12.44 -7.34
C SER A 64 -10.33 -12.22 -7.97
N LEU A 65 -9.82 -13.21 -8.71
CA LEU A 65 -8.54 -13.10 -9.42
C LEU A 65 -8.57 -12.01 -10.50
N GLN A 66 -9.66 -11.90 -11.26
CA GLN A 66 -9.82 -10.84 -12.26
C GLN A 66 -9.79 -9.44 -11.64
N MET A 67 -10.44 -9.26 -10.48
CA MET A 67 -10.38 -7.99 -9.73
C MET A 67 -8.95 -7.66 -9.26
N LYS A 68 -8.23 -8.65 -8.73
CA LYS A 68 -6.82 -8.49 -8.32
C LYS A 68 -5.92 -8.11 -9.50
N ILE A 69 -6.11 -8.73 -10.66
CA ILE A 69 -5.35 -8.41 -11.88
C ILE A 69 -5.63 -6.97 -12.32
N LYS A 70 -6.91 -6.54 -12.32
CA LYS A 70 -7.29 -5.18 -12.70
C LYS A 70 -6.67 -4.13 -11.78
N SER A 71 -6.72 -4.37 -10.47
CA SER A 71 -6.10 -3.49 -9.46
C SER A 71 -4.57 -3.41 -9.65
N THR A 72 -3.92 -4.56 -9.83
CA THR A 72 -2.47 -4.64 -10.07
C THR A 72 -2.08 -3.88 -11.33
N LYS A 73 -2.84 -4.01 -12.42
CA LYS A 73 -2.60 -3.28 -13.67
C LYS A 73 -2.68 -1.77 -13.47
N ALA A 74 -3.69 -1.28 -12.75
CA ALA A 74 -3.81 0.14 -12.43
C ALA A 74 -2.62 0.65 -11.59
N SER A 75 -2.17 -0.14 -10.60
CA SER A 75 -0.97 0.18 -9.81
C SER A 75 0.29 0.23 -10.67
N ILE A 76 0.45 -0.66 -11.65
CA ILE A 76 1.60 -0.66 -12.57
C ILE A 76 1.58 0.60 -13.43
N THR A 77 0.46 0.93 -14.06
CA THR A 77 0.31 2.13 -14.88
C THR A 77 0.64 3.41 -14.11
N GLN A 78 0.22 3.50 -12.84
CA GLN A 78 0.57 4.64 -11.99
C GLN A 78 2.07 4.72 -11.70
N LYS A 79 2.73 3.57 -11.44
CA LYS A 79 4.17 3.52 -11.22
C LYS A 79 4.95 3.91 -12.48
N GLU A 80 4.50 3.47 -13.66
CA GLU A 80 5.10 3.85 -14.94
C GLU A 80 5.05 5.36 -15.17
N LYS A 81 3.90 5.99 -14.92
CA LYS A 81 3.77 7.45 -14.98
C LYS A 81 4.74 8.14 -14.03
N ASN A 82 4.78 7.71 -12.76
CA ASN A 82 5.69 8.28 -11.77
C ASN A 82 7.18 8.12 -12.17
N ILE A 83 7.55 7.00 -12.80
CA ILE A 83 8.91 6.78 -13.33
C ILE A 83 9.18 7.73 -14.50
N SER A 84 8.23 7.92 -15.40
CA SER A 84 8.34 8.85 -16.52
C SER A 84 8.58 10.29 -16.02
N ASP A 85 7.78 10.75 -15.06
CA ASP A 85 7.92 12.09 -14.49
C ASP A 85 9.29 12.28 -13.81
N LYS A 86 9.76 11.26 -13.08
CA LYS A 86 11.10 11.27 -12.46
C LYS A 86 12.22 11.29 -13.51
N LYS A 87 12.10 10.54 -14.61
CA LYS A 87 13.07 10.57 -15.72
C LYS A 87 13.15 11.96 -16.36
N GLN A 88 12.00 12.60 -16.58
CA GLN A 88 11.97 13.96 -17.11
C GLN A 88 12.67 14.94 -16.16
N LYS A 89 12.42 14.83 -14.86
CA LYS A 89 13.08 15.68 -13.85
C LYS A 89 14.59 15.46 -13.79
N ILE A 90 15.05 14.22 -13.90
CA ILE A 90 16.49 13.90 -13.99
C ILE A 90 17.10 14.56 -15.23
N GLN A 91 16.41 14.51 -16.38
CA GLN A 91 16.90 15.14 -17.60
C GLN A 91 17.04 16.67 -17.46
N GLN A 92 16.09 17.32 -16.77
CA GLN A 92 16.18 18.75 -16.46
C GLN A 92 17.37 19.07 -15.52
N TYR A 93 17.60 18.25 -14.50
CA TYR A 93 18.74 18.41 -13.62
C TYR A 93 20.07 18.22 -14.35
N LYS A 94 20.16 17.24 -15.25
CA LYS A 94 21.35 17.04 -16.09
C LYS A 94 21.68 18.29 -16.91
N GLY A 95 20.70 18.86 -17.62
CA GLY A 95 20.91 20.11 -18.36
C GLY A 95 21.28 21.31 -17.47
N THR A 96 20.82 21.33 -16.23
CA THR A 96 21.21 22.36 -15.25
C THR A 96 22.66 22.17 -14.81
N VAL A 97 23.08 20.94 -14.51
CA VAL A 97 24.47 20.62 -14.17
C VAL A 97 25.42 20.95 -15.33
N ASP A 98 25.03 20.65 -16.57
CA ASP A 98 25.83 20.98 -17.76
C ASP A 98 26.04 22.51 -17.90
N ARG A 99 25.00 23.31 -17.62
CA ARG A 99 25.11 24.78 -17.59
C ARG A 99 26.05 25.27 -16.49
N TRP A 100 25.92 24.78 -15.26
CA TRP A 100 26.81 25.16 -14.15
C TRP A 100 28.25 24.76 -14.41
N THR A 101 28.47 23.58 -15.00
CA THR A 101 29.80 23.12 -15.40
C THR A 101 30.43 24.05 -16.44
N THR A 102 29.62 24.50 -17.41
CA THR A 102 30.07 25.44 -18.45
C THR A 102 30.39 26.81 -17.85
N LEU A 103 29.53 27.33 -16.98
CA LEU A 103 29.77 28.58 -16.25
C LEU A 103 31.06 28.51 -15.43
N GLY A 104 31.29 27.42 -14.70
CA GLY A 104 32.51 27.22 -13.92
C GLY A 104 33.77 27.25 -14.78
N LYS A 105 33.75 26.62 -15.98
CA LYS A 105 34.86 26.70 -16.94
C LYS A 105 35.10 28.13 -17.44
N ASN A 106 34.03 28.87 -17.74
CA ASN A 106 34.14 30.25 -18.22
C ASN A 106 34.72 31.17 -17.13
N LEU A 107 34.24 31.05 -15.89
CA LEU A 107 34.77 31.80 -14.75
C LEU A 107 36.25 31.48 -14.49
N GLN A 108 36.65 30.21 -14.61
CA GLN A 108 38.05 29.82 -14.47
C GLN A 108 38.92 30.44 -15.58
N SER A 109 38.43 30.49 -16.82
CA SER A 109 39.13 31.15 -17.93
C SER A 109 39.30 32.64 -17.67
N ALA A 110 38.23 33.34 -17.26
CA ALA A 110 38.27 34.76 -16.94
C ALA A 110 39.26 35.06 -15.79
N ARG A 111 39.27 34.25 -14.74
CA ARG A 111 40.25 34.35 -13.65
C ARG A 111 41.69 34.22 -14.18
N ASN A 112 41.96 33.21 -15.00
CA ASN A 112 43.29 33.00 -15.57
C ASN A 112 43.74 34.19 -16.44
N GLU A 113 42.81 34.85 -17.14
CA GLU A 113 43.09 36.08 -17.91
C GLU A 113 43.39 37.26 -17.00
N CYS A 114 42.62 37.46 -15.93
CA CYS A 114 42.91 38.47 -14.90
C CYS A 114 44.30 38.25 -14.27
N ASP A 115 44.63 37.01 -13.88
CA ASP A 115 45.93 36.68 -13.27
C ASP A 115 47.09 36.99 -14.23
N LYS A 116 46.93 36.70 -15.53
CA LYS A 116 47.91 37.10 -16.57
C LYS A 116 48.08 38.60 -16.66
N LEU A 117 46.98 39.36 -16.70
CA LEU A 117 47.03 40.83 -16.76
C LEU A 117 47.72 41.43 -15.54
N VAL A 118 47.42 40.92 -14.33
CA VAL A 118 48.08 41.36 -13.10
C VAL A 118 49.59 41.09 -13.15
N LEU A 119 50.01 39.91 -13.62
CA LEU A 119 51.44 39.58 -13.78
C LEU A 119 52.11 40.50 -14.80
N THR A 120 51.46 40.75 -15.94
CA THR A 120 51.94 41.70 -16.94
C THR A 120 52.09 43.10 -16.35
N TYR A 121 51.08 43.61 -15.64
CA TYR A 121 51.11 44.93 -15.04
C TYR A 121 52.20 45.05 -13.97
N ARG A 122 52.38 44.03 -13.12
CA ARG A 122 53.49 43.98 -12.15
C ARG A 122 54.86 43.96 -12.82
N SER A 123 55.01 43.31 -13.98
CA SER A 123 56.26 43.34 -14.75
C SER A 123 56.57 44.71 -15.37
N PHE A 124 55.55 45.55 -15.59
CA PHE A 124 55.73 46.94 -16.03
C PHE A 124 56.07 47.90 -14.88
N ILE A 125 55.84 47.52 -13.61
CA ILE A 125 55.83 48.45 -12.46
C ILE A 125 56.98 48.24 -11.45
N ALA A 126 57.93 47.31 -11.66
CA ALA A 126 59.06 47.18 -10.72
C ALA A 126 60.43 47.04 -11.40
N PRO A 127 61.47 47.77 -10.94
CA PRO A 127 61.49 49.17 -10.49
C PRO A 127 62.60 49.98 -11.20
N GLU A 128 62.22 51.03 -11.92
CA GLU A 128 63.15 52.12 -12.28
C GLU A 128 62.64 53.38 -11.57
N GLU A 129 63.38 53.79 -10.54
CA GLU A 129 63.33 55.10 -9.87
C GLU A 129 61.97 55.57 -9.32
N MET A 130 61.67 55.18 -8.07
CA MET A 130 60.92 56.07 -7.18
C MET A 130 61.80 56.42 -5.98
N ASP A 131 62.57 57.49 -6.15
CA ASP A 131 63.22 58.24 -5.08
C ASP A 131 62.12 58.84 -4.18
N LEU A 132 61.79 58.14 -3.10
CA LEU A 132 60.83 58.57 -2.08
C LEU A 132 61.49 59.51 -1.07
N SER A 133 62.04 60.62 -1.54
CA SER A 133 62.67 61.62 -0.67
C SER A 133 62.14 63.03 -0.85
N GLN A 134 60.81 63.25 -0.96
CA GLN A 134 60.19 64.54 -0.63
C GLN A 134 58.82 64.43 0.06
N SER A 135 58.82 64.79 1.35
CA SER A 135 57.78 65.48 2.14
C SER A 135 56.31 65.00 2.16
N SER A 136 55.92 64.56 3.36
CA SER A 136 54.60 64.38 4.02
C SER A 136 53.53 65.49 3.80
N PRO A 137 52.39 65.49 4.54
CA PRO A 137 51.34 64.48 4.77
C PRO A 137 49.93 65.08 4.53
N LEU A 138 48.93 64.32 4.13
CA LEU A 138 47.53 64.72 4.32
C LEU A 138 46.69 63.47 4.61
N ASP A 139 46.15 63.48 5.82
CA ASP A 139 45.23 62.53 6.42
C ASP A 139 43.98 62.36 5.56
N ASP A 140 43.61 61.11 5.24
CA ASP A 140 42.26 60.68 4.84
C ASP A 140 42.13 59.16 5.08
N ASP A 141 42.38 58.74 6.34
CA ASP A 141 42.14 57.39 6.83
C ASP A 141 40.72 57.31 7.42
N ASP A 142 39.65 57.26 6.60
CA ASP A 142 38.30 56.98 7.15
C ASP A 142 37.30 56.22 6.25
N ASP A 143 37.62 55.83 5.02
CA ASP A 143 36.61 55.22 4.12
C ASP A 143 36.74 53.70 3.86
N ALA A 144 37.73 53.01 4.45
CA ALA A 144 37.92 51.57 4.24
C ALA A 144 37.14 50.66 5.22
N ALA A 145 36.62 51.20 6.33
CA ALA A 145 35.91 50.42 7.35
C ALA A 145 34.40 50.26 7.08
N ALA A 146 33.81 51.06 6.19
CA ALA A 146 32.37 51.04 5.93
C ALA A 146 31.92 49.95 4.93
N ALA A 147 32.84 49.35 4.16
CA ALA A 147 32.49 48.35 3.15
C ALA A 147 32.35 46.92 3.70
N ASP A 148 32.98 46.60 4.84
CA ASP A 148 32.94 45.27 5.46
C ASP A 148 31.70 45.07 6.37
N GLN A 149 31.00 46.15 6.73
CA GLN A 149 29.75 46.11 7.50
C GLN A 149 28.50 45.92 6.64
N ALA A 150 28.55 46.15 5.33
CA ALA A 150 27.38 45.97 4.45
C ALA A 150 27.18 44.50 3.97
N LEU A 151 28.16 43.61 4.16
CA LEU A 151 28.08 42.20 3.76
C LEU A 151 27.67 41.24 4.89
N SER A 152 27.64 41.71 6.15
CA SER A 152 27.18 40.89 7.29
C SER A 152 25.66 40.94 7.50
N ASP A 153 24.99 42.01 7.07
CA ASP A 153 23.57 42.24 7.36
C ASP A 153 22.60 41.58 6.37
N GLU A 154 23.05 41.01 5.24
CA GLU A 154 22.21 40.26 4.30
C GLU A 154 22.20 38.72 4.52
N GLN A 155 22.96 38.19 5.48
CA GLN A 155 22.94 36.75 5.82
C GLN A 155 22.09 36.39 7.06
N ALA A 156 21.45 37.36 7.72
CA ALA A 156 20.64 37.11 8.91
C ALA A 156 19.11 36.98 8.67
N ASP A 157 18.60 37.26 7.45
CA ASP A 157 17.14 37.42 7.23
C ASP A 157 16.42 36.21 6.59
N MET A 158 16.94 34.98 6.71
CA MET A 158 16.24 33.76 6.26
C MET A 158 16.11 32.67 7.33
N SER A 159 16.40 32.97 8.59
CA SER A 159 16.13 32.04 9.70
C SER A 159 15.58 32.75 10.93
N GLY A 160 14.26 32.96 10.99
CA GLY A 160 13.59 33.09 12.28
C GLY A 160 12.32 33.93 12.32
N THR A 161 11.17 33.28 12.39
CA THR A 161 9.98 33.68 13.17
C THR A 161 9.06 32.45 13.19
N SER A 162 8.49 31.95 14.30
CA SER A 162 8.20 32.47 15.64
C SER A 162 8.00 31.24 16.55
N ARG A 163 8.48 31.14 17.81
CA ARG A 163 8.00 31.82 19.05
C ARG A 163 6.48 31.70 19.23
N ASP A 164 5.86 31.37 20.36
CA ASP A 164 6.24 31.22 21.77
C ASP A 164 5.12 30.40 22.45
N THR A 165 5.40 29.73 23.57
CA THR A 165 4.93 30.16 24.91
C THR A 165 5.25 29.11 25.98
N ALA A 166 5.63 29.63 27.13
CA ALA A 166 6.26 28.97 28.25
C ALA A 166 5.30 28.63 29.40
N GLY A 167 5.77 27.79 30.32
CA GLY A 167 5.31 27.67 31.71
C GLY A 167 4.52 26.38 31.97
N THR A 168 4.77 25.56 32.99
CA THR A 168 5.67 25.70 34.14
C THR A 168 5.85 24.32 34.80
N SER A 169 7.09 24.05 35.22
CA SER A 169 7.63 23.15 36.25
C SER A 169 6.68 22.38 37.20
N LEU A 170 6.98 21.10 37.46
CA LEU A 170 7.38 20.64 38.81
C LEU A 170 8.02 19.24 38.81
N ALA A 171 9.12 19.15 39.57
CA ALA A 171 9.96 18.02 39.95
C ALA A 171 9.15 16.90 40.69
N GLU A 172 9.61 15.69 41.00
CA GLU A 172 10.92 15.13 41.36
C GLU A 172 10.74 13.61 41.62
N LYS A 173 11.82 12.81 41.57
CA LYS A 173 12.03 11.47 42.21
C LYS A 173 11.22 10.27 41.68
N SER A 174 11.63 9.01 41.79
CA SER A 174 12.88 8.26 42.00
C SER A 174 12.46 6.77 42.08
N SER A 175 13.32 5.87 41.60
CA SER A 175 13.50 4.47 42.06
C SER A 175 12.60 3.31 41.57
N ASP A 176 13.32 2.26 41.16
CA ASP A 176 13.12 0.81 41.31
C ASP A 176 12.01 0.10 40.50
N SER A 177 12.40 -0.62 39.44
CA SER A 177 12.81 -2.04 39.39
C SER A 177 11.60 -2.99 39.45
N VAL A 178 11.40 -3.80 38.40
CA VAL A 178 11.36 -5.26 38.46
C VAL A 178 11.35 -5.81 37.02
N ASP A 179 12.33 -6.67 36.82
CA ASP A 179 12.60 -7.58 35.72
C ASP A 179 11.53 -8.68 35.65
N THR A 180 11.09 -9.06 34.43
CA THR A 180 10.97 -10.47 34.04
C THR A 180 10.74 -10.58 32.52
N THR A 181 11.85 -10.84 31.82
CA THR A 181 12.03 -12.00 30.93
C THR A 181 10.84 -12.50 30.10
N GLY A 182 10.97 -12.28 28.79
CA GLY A 182 10.20 -12.95 27.75
C GLY A 182 10.83 -12.83 26.36
N GLU A 183 12.16 -12.69 26.26
CA GLU A 183 12.87 -12.78 24.99
C GLU A 183 12.88 -14.23 24.50
N LYS A 184 11.97 -14.57 23.60
CA LYS A 184 12.24 -15.59 22.58
C LYS A 184 12.82 -14.89 21.38
N GLY A 185 14.11 -15.16 21.14
CA GLY A 185 14.89 -14.59 20.06
C GLY A 185 14.19 -14.68 18.71
N GLN A 186 14.06 -13.53 18.06
CA GLN A 186 13.88 -13.44 16.62
C GLN A 186 15.16 -12.86 16.03
N ASP A 187 15.81 -13.72 15.26
CA ASP A 187 16.91 -13.46 14.36
C ASP A 187 16.76 -12.10 13.61
N PRO A 188 17.77 -11.20 13.58
CA PRO A 188 17.62 -9.86 12.99
C PRO A 188 17.46 -9.84 11.45
N GLY A 189 17.40 -11.00 10.80
CA GLY A 189 17.53 -11.16 9.34
C GLY A 189 16.24 -11.46 8.57
N HIS A 190 15.08 -11.55 9.21
CA HIS A 190 13.81 -11.83 8.51
C HIS A 190 12.72 -10.84 8.91
N SER A 191 12.81 -9.61 8.40
CA SER A 191 11.65 -8.72 8.43
C SER A 191 10.55 -9.34 7.57
N ASP A 192 9.45 -9.73 8.21
CA ASP A 192 8.26 -10.25 7.54
C ASP A 192 7.93 -9.37 6.30
N PRO A 193 7.69 -9.93 5.10
CA PRO A 193 7.52 -9.14 3.88
C PRO A 193 6.48 -8.02 4.02
N ILE A 194 5.45 -8.26 4.85
CA ILE A 194 4.42 -7.28 5.15
C ILE A 194 4.91 -6.12 6.01
N HIS A 195 5.86 -6.34 6.92
CA HIS A 195 6.43 -5.27 7.73
C HIS A 195 7.10 -4.22 6.84
N ASN A 196 7.78 -4.64 5.77
CA ASN A 196 8.35 -3.71 4.80
C ASN A 196 7.29 -3.05 3.90
N MET A 197 6.20 -3.74 3.57
CA MET A 197 5.12 -3.18 2.76
C MET A 197 4.30 -2.10 3.50
N ILE A 198 4.08 -2.26 4.80
CA ILE A 198 3.27 -1.32 5.58
C ILE A 198 4.04 -0.09 6.08
N LYS A 199 5.38 -0.11 6.05
CA LYS A 199 6.24 1.02 6.46
C LYS A 199 5.85 2.34 5.79
N GLN A 200 5.46 2.32 4.52
CA GLN A 200 5.04 3.53 3.79
C GLN A 200 3.70 4.13 4.30
N TYR A 201 2.92 3.36 5.07
CA TYR A 201 1.64 3.78 5.65
C TYR A 201 1.74 4.17 7.13
N MET A 202 2.94 4.06 7.72
CA MET A 202 3.21 4.51 9.09
C MET A 202 2.77 5.96 9.28
N PRO A 203 1.99 6.26 10.34
CA PRO A 203 1.71 7.64 10.70
C PRO A 203 3.01 8.37 11.05
N LYS A 204 3.29 9.49 10.38
CA LYS A 204 4.44 10.36 10.71
C LYS A 204 4.28 11.04 12.07
N VAL A 205 3.02 11.26 12.47
CA VAL A 205 2.61 11.79 13.76
C VAL A 205 1.41 10.96 14.20
N ILE A 206 1.50 10.39 15.40
CA ILE A 206 0.38 9.69 16.03
C ILE A 206 -0.56 10.79 16.57
N PRO A 207 -1.85 10.79 16.18
CA PRO A 207 -2.80 11.80 16.67
C PRO A 207 -2.88 11.78 18.20
N GLN A 208 -3.00 12.96 18.83
CA GLN A 208 -3.22 13.03 20.28
C GLN A 208 -4.52 12.29 20.65
N GLY A 209 -4.44 11.39 21.63
CA GLY A 209 -5.57 10.54 22.06
C GLY A 209 -5.67 9.19 21.33
N GLU A 210 -4.76 8.89 20.41
CA GLU A 210 -4.70 7.60 19.74
C GLU A 210 -4.07 6.53 20.65
N THR A 211 -4.85 5.51 21.01
CA THR A 211 -4.42 4.39 21.87
C THR A 211 -3.85 3.22 21.07
N TRP A 212 -3.94 3.28 19.74
CA TRP A 212 -3.56 2.20 18.85
C TRP A 212 -2.06 2.21 18.52
N PRO A 213 -1.38 1.05 18.53
CA PRO A 213 -0.01 0.96 18.07
C PRO A 213 0.14 1.47 16.63
N ALA A 214 1.22 2.21 16.35
CA ALA A 214 1.48 2.77 15.01
C ALA A 214 1.47 1.70 13.91
N PHE A 215 1.88 0.47 14.24
CA PHE A 215 1.88 -0.68 13.34
C PHE A 215 0.48 -1.13 12.94
N TRP A 216 -0.48 -1.10 13.87
CA TRP A 216 -1.87 -1.43 13.61
C TRP A 216 -2.51 -0.40 12.69
N LEU A 217 -2.25 0.88 12.97
CA LEU A 217 -2.72 1.99 12.13
C LEU A 217 -2.13 1.92 10.72
N ALA A 218 -0.85 1.59 10.60
CA ALA A 218 -0.19 1.40 9.31
C ALA A 218 -0.82 0.25 8.52
N PHE A 219 -1.10 -0.87 9.19
CA PHE A 219 -1.76 -2.02 8.57
C PHE A 219 -3.19 -1.71 8.12
N ILE A 220 -4.00 -1.06 8.96
CA ILE A 220 -5.38 -0.66 8.59
C ILE A 220 -5.37 0.28 7.38
N ARG A 221 -4.44 1.24 7.35
CA ARG A 221 -4.25 2.14 6.20
C ARG A 221 -3.84 1.40 4.94
N TYR A 222 -2.91 0.44 5.06
CA TYR A 222 -2.51 -0.43 3.96
C TYR A 222 -3.70 -1.25 3.45
N TYR A 223 -4.45 -1.89 4.35
CA TYR A 223 -5.58 -2.75 4.04
C TYR A 223 -6.72 -1.97 3.35
N HIS A 224 -7.03 -0.77 3.86
CA HIS A 224 -7.98 0.14 3.22
C HIS A 224 -7.51 0.60 1.83
N HIS A 225 -6.20 0.86 1.66
CA HIS A 225 -5.64 1.30 0.40
C HIS A 225 -5.68 0.20 -0.68
N THR A 226 -5.34 -1.04 -0.33
CA THR A 226 -5.28 -2.17 -1.28
C THR A 226 -6.67 -2.73 -1.63
N ASN A 227 -7.65 -2.56 -0.74
CA ASN A 227 -9.03 -3.00 -0.95
C ASN A 227 -9.97 -1.85 -1.33
N HIS A 228 -9.44 -0.79 -1.94
CA HIS A 228 -10.23 0.37 -2.32
C HIS A 228 -11.44 -0.01 -3.21
N GLY A 229 -12.61 0.55 -2.88
CA GLY A 229 -13.85 0.36 -3.64
C GLY A 229 -14.73 -0.78 -3.14
N ARG A 230 -14.31 -1.53 -2.12
CA ARG A 230 -15.20 -2.41 -1.36
C ARG A 230 -16.02 -1.59 -0.35
N GLU A 231 -17.25 -2.04 -0.11
CA GLU A 231 -18.08 -1.48 0.94
C GLU A 231 -17.51 -1.82 2.32
N ILE A 232 -17.41 -0.82 3.21
CA ILE A 232 -16.87 -0.99 4.55
C ILE A 232 -18.01 -1.44 5.47
N ASN A 233 -18.09 -2.75 5.68
CA ASN A 233 -19.07 -3.41 6.56
C ASN A 233 -18.36 -4.22 7.67
N ALA A 234 -19.14 -4.88 8.53
CA ALA A 234 -18.60 -5.68 9.64
C ALA A 234 -17.71 -6.84 9.13
N ASP A 235 -18.12 -7.52 8.07
CA ASP A 235 -17.36 -8.62 7.46
C ASP A 235 -16.00 -8.15 6.94
N PHE A 236 -15.95 -6.96 6.34
CA PHE A 236 -14.72 -6.34 5.86
C PHE A 236 -13.74 -6.02 7.00
N ALA A 237 -14.26 -5.60 8.17
CA ALA A 237 -13.44 -5.36 9.36
C ALA A 237 -12.92 -6.68 9.98
N VAL A 238 -13.74 -7.74 9.98
CA VAL A 238 -13.32 -9.08 10.41
C VAL A 238 -12.25 -9.64 9.48
N GLU A 239 -12.38 -9.45 8.16
CA GLU A 239 -11.37 -9.86 7.18
C GLU A 239 -10.04 -9.10 7.39
N CYS A 240 -10.11 -7.79 7.66
CA CYS A 240 -8.95 -6.98 8.04
C CYS A 240 -8.26 -7.53 9.29
N LEU A 241 -9.03 -7.84 10.34
CA LEU A 241 -8.49 -8.41 11.58
C LEU A 241 -7.83 -9.76 11.34
N GLN A 242 -8.50 -10.69 10.66
CA GLN A 242 -7.95 -12.02 10.35
C GLN A 242 -6.68 -11.93 9.51
N SER A 243 -6.66 -11.04 8.52
CA SER A 243 -5.46 -10.80 7.72
C SER A 243 -4.32 -10.25 8.58
N GLY A 244 -4.59 -9.31 9.49
CA GLY A 244 -3.54 -8.79 10.37
C GLY A 244 -3.02 -9.81 11.37
N LYS A 245 -3.88 -10.70 11.90
CA LYS A 245 -3.44 -11.83 12.76
C LYS A 245 -2.51 -12.78 12.01
N LYS A 246 -2.86 -13.15 10.78
CA LYS A 246 -2.01 -13.99 9.92
C LYS A 246 -0.60 -13.42 9.71
N HIS A 247 -0.44 -12.11 9.85
CA HIS A 247 0.83 -11.41 9.69
C HIS A 247 1.42 -10.91 11.01
N ASN A 248 0.97 -11.46 12.15
CA ASN A 248 1.42 -11.09 13.50
C ASN A 248 1.30 -9.59 13.79
N ILE A 249 0.33 -8.91 13.15
CA ILE A 249 0.07 -7.49 13.37
C ILE A 249 -0.84 -7.32 14.60
N PHE A 250 -1.95 -8.05 14.60
CA PHE A 250 -2.91 -8.06 15.69
C PHE A 250 -2.68 -9.30 16.58
N PRO A 251 -2.87 -9.18 17.90
CA PRO A 251 -2.75 -10.30 18.82
C PRO A 251 -3.85 -11.33 18.55
N ASP A 252 -3.53 -12.61 18.78
CA ASP A 252 -4.48 -13.71 18.62
C ASP A 252 -5.65 -13.59 19.60
N GLU A 253 -5.36 -13.13 20.83
CA GLU A 253 -6.34 -12.77 21.86
C GLU A 253 -6.82 -11.32 21.67
N SER A 254 -7.52 -11.08 20.57
CA SER A 254 -8.15 -9.79 20.31
C SER A 254 -9.45 -9.63 21.10
N SER A 255 -9.64 -8.47 21.73
CA SER A 255 -10.91 -8.03 22.34
C SER A 255 -12.10 -8.27 21.40
N ALA A 256 -13.25 -8.67 21.97
CA ALA A 256 -14.51 -8.84 21.22
C ALA A 256 -14.96 -7.56 20.50
N ASN A 257 -14.52 -6.39 20.98
CA ASN A 257 -14.85 -5.10 20.38
C ASN A 257 -13.91 -4.69 19.24
N LEU A 258 -12.76 -5.37 19.09
CA LEU A 258 -11.74 -4.99 18.13
C LEU A 258 -12.24 -4.94 16.67
N PRO A 259 -13.09 -5.87 16.18
CA PRO A 259 -13.66 -5.75 14.84
C PRO A 259 -14.46 -4.45 14.64
N GLY A 260 -15.24 -4.03 15.65
CA GLY A 260 -16.02 -2.80 15.59
C GLY A 260 -15.13 -1.55 15.60
N GLU A 261 -14.05 -1.57 16.38
CA GLU A 261 -13.06 -0.48 16.39
C GLU A 261 -12.32 -0.37 15.05
N ILE A 262 -11.93 -1.51 14.46
CA ILE A 262 -11.34 -1.56 13.11
C ILE A 262 -12.32 -0.99 12.08
N GLN A 263 -13.60 -1.38 12.17
CA GLN A 263 -14.64 -0.88 11.26
C GLN A 263 -14.77 0.64 11.34
N ASN A 264 -14.85 1.19 12.55
CA ASN A 264 -14.92 2.64 12.76
C ASN A 264 -13.71 3.36 12.17
N ARG A 265 -12.51 2.79 12.33
CA ARG A 265 -11.29 3.38 11.79
C ARG A 265 -11.25 3.34 10.26
N LEU A 266 -11.70 2.25 9.66
CA LEU A 266 -11.84 2.12 8.20
C LEU A 266 -12.84 3.16 7.65
N ILE A 267 -13.98 3.36 8.32
CA ILE A 267 -14.97 4.37 7.93
C ILE A 267 -14.37 5.78 8.01
N GLU A 268 -13.61 6.10 9.05
CA GLU A 268 -12.97 7.40 9.21
C GLU A 268 -11.93 7.67 8.11
N LEU A 269 -11.15 6.65 7.74
CA LEU A 269 -10.20 6.74 6.63
C LEU A 269 -10.91 6.99 5.28
N ASP A 270 -12.02 6.32 5.02
CA ASP A 270 -12.81 6.52 3.80
C ASP A 270 -13.43 7.92 3.74
N ARG A 271 -13.98 8.40 4.87
CA ARG A 271 -14.49 9.78 4.98
C ARG A 271 -13.40 10.81 4.72
N THR A 272 -12.23 10.63 5.33
CA THR A 272 -11.08 11.51 5.14
C THR A 272 -10.63 11.53 3.68
N LYS A 273 -10.56 10.35 3.04
CA LYS A 273 -10.21 10.24 1.62
C LYS A 273 -11.23 10.95 0.73
N LYS A 274 -12.53 10.73 0.94
CA LYS A 274 -13.61 11.40 0.21
C LYS A 274 -13.57 12.92 0.39
N ALA A 275 -13.30 13.39 1.60
CA ALA A 275 -13.16 14.83 1.88
C ALA A 275 -11.97 15.45 1.12
N VAL A 276 -10.82 14.76 1.09
CA VAL A 276 -9.64 15.22 0.32
C VAL A 276 -9.94 15.26 -1.18
N ILE A 277 -10.55 14.21 -1.73
CA ILE A 277 -10.94 14.17 -3.15
C ILE A 277 -11.95 15.27 -3.47
N SER A 278 -12.95 15.48 -2.61
CA SER A 278 -13.94 16.55 -2.79
C SER A 278 -13.30 17.93 -2.80
N ARG A 279 -12.38 18.21 -1.86
CA ARG A 279 -11.62 19.47 -1.83
C ARG A 279 -10.73 19.64 -3.06
N PHE A 280 -10.11 18.55 -3.52
CA PHE A 280 -9.31 18.54 -4.74
C PHE A 280 -10.20 18.87 -5.94
N MET A 281 -11.26 18.12 -6.19
CA MET A 281 -12.19 18.37 -7.30
C MET A 281 -12.74 19.81 -7.26
N LYS A 282 -13.15 20.33 -6.10
CA LYS A 282 -13.62 21.71 -5.96
C LYS A 282 -12.58 22.77 -6.38
N ARG A 283 -11.29 22.51 -6.17
CA ARG A 283 -10.19 23.41 -6.60
C ARG A 283 -9.90 23.33 -8.11
N PHE A 284 -10.23 22.21 -8.75
CA PHE A 284 -10.01 21.97 -10.18
C PHE A 284 -11.27 22.08 -11.04
N SER A 285 -12.44 22.31 -10.42
CA SER A 285 -13.72 22.60 -11.09
C SER A 285 -14.04 24.09 -11.18
N VAL A 286 -13.04 24.97 -11.06
CA VAL A 286 -13.18 26.39 -11.42
C VAL A 286 -12.60 26.54 -12.83
N ASP A 287 -13.42 27.12 -13.71
CA ASP A 287 -13.21 27.43 -15.13
C ASP A 287 -13.42 26.29 -16.14
N HIS A 288 -14.70 25.91 -16.35
CA HIS A 288 -15.28 25.68 -17.68
C HIS A 288 -16.75 26.13 -17.67
#